data_AF-A0A6A9QIJ4-F1
#
_entry.id   AF-A0A6A9QIJ4-F1
#
_cell.length_a   1.000
_cell.length_b   1.000
_cell.length_c   1.000
_cell.angle_alpha   90.00
_cell.angle_beta   90.00
_cell.angle_gamma   90.00
#
_symmetry.space_group_name_H-M   'P 1'
#
loop_
_entity.id
_entity.type
_entity.pdbx_description
1 polymer ?
#
loop_
_entity_poly.entity_id
_entity_poly.type
_entity_poly.pdbx_seq_one_letter_code
_entity_poly.pdbx_strand_id
1 'polypeptide(L)'
;MLSELQALEEINTAPRRVDELRLKDINIDDLINRGLVKEENGWLYLTDAGIKRLAELYGILDSLQEIYINMANGIKTKISEIDEKVLNSGLVEIKGDYVELNFEGIKLIAQRIAEKMSRAH
;
A
#
# COMPACT_ATOMS: atom_id res chain seq x y z
N MET A 1 1.83 -5.85 -1.58
CA MET A 1 1.45 -4.41 -1.48
C MET A 1 1.37 -3.95 -0.03
N LEU A 2 0.49 -4.52 0.81
CA LEU A 2 0.31 -4.05 2.19
C LEU A 2 1.56 -4.21 3.08
N SER A 3 2.25 -5.35 3.00
CA SER A 3 3.51 -5.59 3.73
C SER A 3 4.63 -4.63 3.31
N GLU A 4 4.77 -4.37 2.00
CA GLU A 4 5.71 -3.37 1.47
C GLU A 4 5.36 -1.97 2.01
N LEU A 5 4.09 -1.56 1.92
CA LEU A 5 3.65 -0.27 2.46
C LEU A 5 4.01 -0.16 3.94
N GLN A 6 3.63 -1.14 4.77
CA GLN A 6 3.90 -1.12 6.20
C GLN A 6 5.39 -1.01 6.52
N ALA A 7 6.22 -1.76 5.81
CA ALA A 7 7.67 -1.69 5.95
C ALA A 7 8.20 -0.27 5.69
N LEU A 8 7.80 0.31 4.55
CA LEU A 8 8.23 1.64 4.17
C LEU A 8 7.67 2.70 5.13
N GLU A 9 6.43 2.57 5.61
CA GLU A 9 5.83 3.46 6.63
C GLU A 9 6.63 3.46 7.94
N GLU A 10 7.03 2.28 8.41
CA GLU A 10 7.76 2.15 9.67
C GLU A 10 9.16 2.77 9.58
N ILE A 11 9.87 2.49 8.49
CA ILE A 11 11.20 3.06 8.23
C ILE A 11 11.12 4.57 8.00
N ASN A 12 10.07 5.06 7.32
CA ASN A 12 9.87 6.50 7.09
C ASN A 12 9.62 7.26 8.40
N THR A 13 8.90 6.65 9.34
CA THR A 13 8.57 7.28 10.62
C THR A 13 9.82 7.51 11.47
N ALA A 14 10.69 6.50 11.56
CA ALA A 14 12.06 6.64 12.06
C ALA A 14 12.89 5.45 11.56
N PRO A 15 14.22 5.59 11.43
CA PRO A 15 15.09 4.46 11.13
C PRO A 15 14.80 3.26 12.03
N ARG A 16 14.79 2.06 11.44
CA ARG A 16 14.47 0.80 12.15
C ARG A 16 15.66 -0.12 12.17
N ARG A 17 15.79 -0.94 13.21
CA ARG A 17 16.78 -2.03 13.18
C ARG A 17 16.27 -3.15 12.27
N VAL A 18 17.18 -3.81 11.55
CA VAL A 18 16.83 -4.94 10.66
C VAL A 18 15.98 -5.99 11.39
N ASP A 19 16.31 -6.27 12.65
CA ASP A 19 15.63 -7.29 13.46
C ASP A 19 14.23 -6.87 13.96
N GLU A 20 13.88 -5.58 13.93
CA GLU A 20 12.56 -5.09 14.35
C GLU A 20 11.50 -5.36 13.27
N LEU A 21 11.87 -5.29 11.99
CA LEU A 21 10.95 -5.51 10.87
C LEU A 21 10.78 -6.99 10.50
N ARG A 22 11.73 -7.85 10.88
CA ARG A 22 11.66 -9.31 10.67
C ARG A 22 10.46 -9.97 11.37
N LEU A 23 9.87 -9.32 12.37
CA LEU A 23 8.70 -9.81 13.10
C LEU A 23 7.37 -9.72 12.32
N LYS A 24 7.35 -9.16 11.10
CA LYS A 24 6.11 -8.86 10.36
C LYS A 24 5.99 -9.48 8.95
N ASP A 25 6.65 -10.60 8.65
CA ASP A 25 6.65 -11.21 7.30
C ASP A 25 7.09 -10.23 6.17
N ILE A 26 8.00 -9.30 6.49
CA ILE A 26 8.55 -8.33 5.54
C ILE A 26 9.86 -8.88 4.97
N ASN A 27 9.95 -8.99 3.64
CA ASN A 27 11.19 -9.33 2.95
C ASN A 27 12.08 -8.09 2.78
N ILE A 28 12.93 -7.81 3.78
CA ILE A 28 13.84 -6.66 3.77
C ILE A 28 14.86 -6.77 2.62
N ASP A 29 15.34 -7.96 2.31
CA ASP A 29 16.32 -8.17 1.25
C ASP A 29 15.76 -7.77 -0.11
N ASP A 30 14.47 -8.05 -0.38
CA ASP A 30 13.77 -7.56 -1.58
C ASP A 30 13.75 -6.02 -1.64
N LEU A 31 13.44 -5.35 -0.53
CA LEU A 31 13.37 -3.89 -0.48
C LEU A 31 14.74 -3.24 -0.71
N ILE A 32 15.82 -3.85 -0.20
CA ILE A 32 17.20 -3.42 -0.43
C ILE A 32 17.60 -3.65 -1.88
N ASN A 33 17.34 -4.85 -2.43
CA ASN A 33 17.67 -5.20 -3.81
C ASN A 33 16.94 -4.32 -4.83
N ARG A 34 15.71 -3.90 -4.51
CA ARG A 34 14.94 -2.93 -5.31
C ARG A 34 15.39 -1.48 -5.10
N GLY A 35 16.36 -1.23 -4.23
CA GLY A 35 16.90 0.09 -3.93
C GLY A 35 15.94 1.00 -3.18
N LEU A 36 14.88 0.46 -2.56
CA LEU A 36 13.89 1.24 -1.81
C LEU A 36 14.39 1.56 -0.39
N VAL A 37 15.21 0.68 0.15
CA VAL A 37 15.78 0.78 1.50
C VAL A 37 17.29 0.62 1.40
N LYS A 38 18.03 1.34 2.25
CA LYS A 38 19.46 1.12 2.48
C LYS A 38 19.71 0.71 3.92
N GLU A 39 20.71 -0.14 4.12
CA GLU A 39 21.20 -0.52 5.46
C GLU A 39 22.52 0.19 5.77
N GLU A 40 22.60 0.85 6.94
CA GLU A 40 23.84 1.43 7.47
C GLU A 40 23.96 1.07 8.96
N ASN A 41 25.02 0.35 9.34
CA ASN A 41 25.28 -0.06 10.73
C ASN A 41 24.11 -0.82 11.41
N GLY A 42 23.41 -1.68 10.66
CA GLY A 42 22.24 -2.43 11.16
C GLY A 42 20.95 -1.62 11.27
N TRP A 43 20.95 -0.37 10.77
CA TRP A 43 19.78 0.49 10.67
C TRP A 43 19.32 0.61 9.22
N LEU A 44 18.01 0.58 9.04
CA LEU A 44 17.34 0.71 7.76
C LEU A 44 16.84 2.14 7.57
N TYR A 45 17.09 2.67 6.38
CA TYR A 45 16.68 4.01 5.96
C TYR A 45 16.00 3.95 4.60
N LEU A 46 14.98 4.78 4.39
CA LEU A 46 14.42 4.96 3.05
C LEU A 46 15.42 5.68 2.14
N THR A 47 15.48 5.23 0.89
CA THR A 47 16.11 5.98 -0.20
C THR A 47 15.09 6.93 -0.83
N ASP A 48 15.54 7.83 -1.71
CA ASP A 48 14.63 8.66 -2.52
C ASP A 48 13.66 7.80 -3.36
N ALA A 49 14.11 6.64 -3.84
CA ALA A 49 13.26 5.70 -4.54
C ALA A 49 12.22 5.07 -3.60
N GLY A 50 12.60 4.74 -2.37
CA GLY A 50 11.70 4.28 -1.32
C GLY A 50 10.63 5.31 -0.96
N ILE A 51 11.01 6.58 -0.81
CA ILE A 51 10.07 7.68 -0.52
C ILE A 51 9.06 7.84 -1.67
N LYS A 52 9.55 7.86 -2.92
CA LYS A 52 8.66 7.92 -4.10
C LYS A 52 7.72 6.73 -4.14
N ARG A 53 8.23 5.52 -3.90
CA ARG A 53 7.40 4.31 -3.89
C ARG A 53 6.34 4.34 -2.79
N LEU A 54 6.69 4.80 -1.59
CA LEU A 54 5.75 4.97 -0.49
C LEU A 54 4.61 5.93 -0.88
N ALA A 55 4.93 7.07 -1.50
CA ALA A 55 3.93 8.01 -1.99
C ALA A 55 3.00 7.39 -3.07
N GLU A 56 3.56 6.60 -3.99
CA GLU A 56 2.75 5.87 -4.98
C GLU A 56 1.79 4.87 -4.35
N LEU A 57 2.26 4.11 -3.35
CA LEU A 57 1.44 3.13 -2.65
C LEU A 57 0.28 3.81 -1.91
N TYR A 58 0.51 5.00 -1.33
CA TYR A 58 -0.56 5.80 -0.76
C TYR A 58 -1.57 6.26 -1.80
N GLY A 59 -1.12 6.79 -2.94
CA GLY A 59 -2.02 7.20 -4.02
C GLY A 59 -2.91 6.05 -4.51
N ILE A 60 -2.34 4.85 -4.68
CA ILE A 60 -3.13 3.68 -5.05
C ILE A 60 -4.15 3.33 -3.96
N LEU A 61 -3.74 3.34 -2.69
CA LEU A 61 -4.65 3.05 -1.58
C LEU A 61 -5.80 4.04 -1.47
N ASP A 62 -5.55 5.33 -1.66
CA ASP A 62 -6.58 6.36 -1.57
C ASP A 62 -7.63 6.14 -2.67
N SER A 63 -7.21 5.84 -3.89
CA SER A 63 -8.14 5.49 -4.98
C SER A 63 -8.92 4.20 -4.69
N LEU A 64 -8.27 3.16 -4.17
CA LEU A 64 -8.95 1.91 -3.79
C LEU A 64 -9.97 2.14 -2.67
N GLN A 65 -9.64 2.99 -1.70
CA GLN A 65 -10.54 3.37 -0.62
C GLN A 65 -11.76 4.16 -1.16
N GLU A 66 -11.55 5.05 -2.11
CA GLU A 66 -12.64 5.76 -2.79
C GLU A 66 -13.56 4.80 -3.54
N ILE A 67 -13.02 3.85 -4.31
CA ILE A 67 -13.80 2.81 -5.00
C ILE A 67 -14.62 2.01 -3.97
N TYR A 68 -14.00 1.60 -2.85
CA TYR A 68 -14.69 0.88 -1.79
C TYR A 68 -15.88 1.66 -1.21
N ILE A 69 -15.69 2.95 -0.93
CA ILE A 69 -16.75 3.83 -0.41
C ILE A 69 -17.88 4.00 -1.45
N ASN A 70 -17.52 4.19 -2.72
CA ASN A 70 -18.49 4.31 -3.80
C ASN A 70 -19.33 3.04 -3.94
N MET A 71 -18.70 1.86 -3.95
CA MET A 71 -19.39 0.57 -3.95
C MET A 71 -20.36 0.42 -2.77
N ALA A 72 -19.92 0.78 -1.55
CA ALA A 72 -20.77 0.72 -0.36
C ALA A 72 -22.00 1.64 -0.44
N ASN A 73 -21.92 2.72 -1.21
CA ASN A 73 -23.00 3.68 -1.45
C ASN A 73 -23.80 3.39 -2.74
N GLY A 74 -23.49 2.31 -3.48
CA GLY A 74 -24.14 1.99 -4.76
C GLY A 74 -23.75 2.94 -5.91
N ILE A 75 -22.64 3.66 -5.77
CA ILE A 75 -22.09 4.58 -6.78
C ILE A 75 -21.08 3.82 -7.63
N LYS A 76 -21.17 3.99 -8.96
CA LYS A 76 -20.21 3.42 -9.91
C LYS A 76 -19.05 4.38 -10.14
N THR A 77 -17.82 3.91 -9.95
CA THR A 77 -16.61 4.67 -10.24
C THR A 77 -16.19 4.44 -11.69
N LYS A 78 -16.10 5.52 -12.50
CA LYS A 78 -15.81 5.36 -13.93
C LYS A 78 -14.36 4.99 -14.15
N ILE A 79 -14.09 4.14 -15.13
CA ILE A 79 -12.71 3.76 -15.47
C ILE A 79 -11.84 4.97 -15.87
N SER A 80 -12.44 5.99 -16.49
CA SER A 80 -11.75 7.21 -16.91
C SER A 80 -11.28 8.10 -15.75
N GLU A 81 -11.78 7.85 -14.53
CA GLU A 81 -11.43 8.60 -13.32
C GLU A 81 -10.29 7.94 -12.54
N ILE A 82 -9.84 6.76 -12.97
CA ILE A 82 -8.90 5.91 -12.24
C ILE A 82 -7.52 5.94 -12.89
N ASP A 83 -6.49 6.13 -12.08
CA ASP A 83 -5.09 6.04 -12.51
C ASP A 83 -4.75 4.64 -13.03
N GLU A 84 -3.97 4.57 -14.10
CA GLU A 84 -3.50 3.32 -14.70
C GLU A 84 -2.81 2.39 -13.69
N LYS A 85 -2.08 2.94 -12.70
CA LYS A 85 -1.45 2.14 -11.64
C LYS A 85 -2.46 1.40 -10.77
N VAL A 86 -3.64 1.97 -10.55
CA VAL A 86 -4.74 1.33 -9.80
C VAL A 86 -5.36 0.23 -10.65
N LEU A 87 -5.58 0.50 -11.95
CA LEU A 87 -6.08 -0.51 -12.90
C LEU A 87 -5.13 -1.71 -13.01
N ASN A 88 -3.82 -1.45 -13.05
CA ASN A 88 -2.77 -2.46 -13.14
C ASN A 88 -2.37 -3.08 -11.79
N SER A 89 -3.03 -2.68 -10.68
CA SER A 89 -2.72 -3.20 -9.35
C SER A 89 -3.16 -4.66 -9.14
N GLY A 90 -4.08 -5.16 -9.98
CA GLY A 90 -4.72 -6.45 -9.80
C GLY A 90 -5.74 -6.50 -8.65
N LEU A 91 -6.12 -5.34 -8.09
CA LEU A 91 -7.07 -5.22 -6.97
C LEU A 91 -8.46 -4.74 -7.40
N VAL A 92 -8.63 -4.44 -8.68
CA VAL A 92 -9.87 -3.98 -9.28
C VAL A 92 -10.29 -4.87 -10.43
N GLU A 93 -11.60 -4.91 -10.70
CA GLU A 93 -12.19 -5.52 -11.88
C GLU A 93 -12.87 -4.45 -12.73
N ILE A 94 -12.62 -4.51 -14.04
CA ILE A 94 -13.26 -3.62 -15.01
C ILE A 94 -14.61 -4.24 -15.44
N LYS A 95 -15.69 -3.49 -15.30
CA LYS A 95 -17.07 -3.90 -15.62
C LYS A 95 -17.67 -2.95 -16.67
N GLY A 96 -17.19 -3.03 -17.91
CA GLY A 96 -17.61 -2.10 -18.95
C GLY A 96 -16.97 -0.73 -18.75
N ASP A 97 -17.75 0.28 -18.39
CA ASP A 97 -17.31 1.68 -18.22
C ASP A 97 -16.98 2.06 -16.77
N TYR A 98 -17.16 1.13 -15.81
CA TYR A 98 -16.86 1.34 -14.40
C TYR A 98 -15.93 0.25 -13.84
N VAL A 99 -15.35 0.54 -12.68
CA VAL A 99 -14.51 -0.40 -11.93
C VAL A 99 -15.12 -0.70 -10.57
N GLU A 100 -14.84 -1.91 -10.08
CA GLU A 100 -15.14 -2.34 -8.72
C GLU A 100 -13.91 -2.98 -8.11
N LEU A 101 -13.81 -2.98 -6.77
CA LEU A 101 -12.80 -3.78 -6.10
C LEU A 101 -13.11 -5.27 -6.27
N ASN A 102 -12.08 -6.05 -6.54
CA ASN A 102 -12.18 -7.50 -6.43
C ASN A 102 -12.03 -7.93 -4.96
N PHE A 103 -12.13 -9.24 -4.71
CA PHE A 103 -12.04 -9.78 -3.34
C PHE A 103 -10.74 -9.39 -2.62
N GLU A 104 -9.59 -9.43 -3.31
CA GLU A 104 -8.31 -9.05 -2.70
C GLU A 104 -8.22 -7.54 -2.44
N GLY A 105 -8.78 -6.70 -3.32
CA GLY A 105 -8.92 -5.27 -3.10
C GLY A 105 -9.76 -4.95 -1.87
N ILE A 106 -10.93 -5.60 -1.72
CA ILE A 106 -11.80 -5.45 -0.56
C ILE A 106 -11.07 -5.88 0.72
N LYS A 107 -10.42 -7.04 0.70
CA LYS A 107 -9.67 -7.57 1.85
C LYS A 107 -8.55 -6.63 2.28
N LEU A 108 -7.81 -6.07 1.32
CA LEU A 108 -6.72 -5.14 1.59
C LEU A 108 -7.21 -3.84 2.23
N ILE A 109 -8.32 -3.26 1.73
CA ILE A 109 -8.92 -2.06 2.34
C ILE A 109 -9.48 -2.37 3.74
N ALA A 110 -10.16 -3.50 3.92
CA ALA A 110 -10.67 -3.91 5.22
C ALA A 110 -9.55 -4.08 6.26
N GLN A 111 -8.44 -4.73 5.89
CA GLN A 111 -7.25 -4.86 6.75
C GLN A 111 -6.69 -3.49 7.11
N ARG A 112 -6.55 -2.59 6.12
CA ARG A 112 -6.02 -1.25 6.36
C ARG A 112 -6.90 -0.42 7.31
N ILE A 113 -8.22 -0.53 7.18
CA ILE A 113 -9.18 0.14 8.08
C ILE A 113 -9.03 -0.41 9.50
N ALA A 114 -8.97 -1.74 9.66
CA ALA A 114 -8.81 -2.38 10.97
C ALA A 114 -7.49 -1.96 11.66
N GLU A 115 -6.39 -1.89 10.91
CA GLU A 115 -5.10 -1.44 11.43
C GLU A 115 -5.11 0.02 11.88
N LYS A 116 -5.74 0.91 11.11
CA LYS A 116 -5.87 2.32 11.50
C LYS A 116 -6.69 2.48 12.77
N MET A 117 -7.77 1.71 12.94
CA MET A 117 -8.57 1.72 14.16
C MET A 117 -7.77 1.18 15.36
N SER A 118 -7.00 0.11 15.18
CA SER A 118 -6.19 -0.47 16.26
C SER A 118 -5.08 0.46 16.75
N ARG A 119 -4.54 1.35 15.91
CA ARG A 119 -3.48 2.30 16.28
C ARG A 119 -3.99 3.58 16.94
N ALA A 120 -5.30 3.83 16.88
CA ALA A 120 -5.94 5.00 17.49
C ALA A 120 -6.34 4.76 18.97
N HIS A 121 -6.15 3.54 19.46
CA HIS A 121 -6.37 3.10 20.85
C HIS A 121 -5.04 2.81 21.53
#